data_AF-A0A5E5BU92-F1
#
_entry.id   AF-A0A5E5BU92-F1
#
_cell.length_a   1.000
_cell.length_b   1.000
_cell.length_c   1.000
_cell.angle_alpha   90.00
_cell.angle_beta   90.00
_cell.angle_gamma   90.00
#
_symmetry.space_group_name_H-M   'P 1'
#
loop_
_entity.id
_entity.type
_entity.pdbx_description
1 polymer ?
#
loop_
_entity_poly.entity_id
_entity_poly.type
_entity_poly.pdbx_seq_one_letter_code
_entity_poly.pdbx_strand_id
1 'polypeptide(L)'
;MTRPRPRRLGHLVMMVRDLQASARFYVDIVGLEVSDRIGDQMVFLRCGDEHHDLALAQLPADSPKFDDGPDTRRPGLEHFAYQLANLDEIESAAAFLKTEGVEIVRGIGKHGPGENVFLVFKDPDGNYVEFYCDMIQMDATTPHVARTWENNLDAFDQWHFERFLVPPPAWGPRTGDDEGNRNQ
;
A
#
# COMPACT_ATOMS: atom_id res chain seq x y z
N MET A 1 15.87 19.97 9.02
CA MET A 1 14.82 18.96 8.78
C MET A 1 13.75 19.14 9.84
N THR A 2 12.48 18.90 9.49
CA THR A 2 11.35 19.19 10.38
C THR A 2 10.57 17.92 10.68
N ARG A 3 10.11 17.79 11.93
CA ARG A 3 9.19 16.72 12.32
C ARG A 3 7.97 16.70 11.38
N PRO A 4 7.54 15.52 10.86
CA PRO A 4 6.36 15.40 10.02
C PRO A 4 5.09 15.89 10.71
N ARG A 5 4.12 16.40 9.94
CA ARG A 5 2.82 16.84 10.44
C ARG A 5 1.68 16.14 9.68
N PRO A 6 1.36 14.89 10.05
CA PRO A 6 0.20 14.18 9.51
C PRO A 6 -1.08 15.01 9.58
N ARG A 7 -1.84 15.03 8.50
CA ARG A 7 -3.13 15.74 8.43
C ARG A 7 -4.28 14.88 8.92
N ARG A 8 -4.23 13.58 8.60
CA ARG A 8 -5.21 12.57 8.99
C ARG A 8 -4.64 11.17 8.79
N LEU A 9 -5.31 10.19 9.39
CA LEU A 9 -5.20 8.79 8.97
C LEU A 9 -5.85 8.65 7.59
N GLY A 10 -5.19 7.94 6.68
CA GLY A 10 -5.66 7.66 5.34
C GLY A 10 -6.23 6.26 5.23
N HIS A 11 -5.41 5.35 4.72
CA HIS A 11 -5.83 3.97 4.45
C HIS A 11 -5.22 2.94 5.41
N LEU A 12 -5.86 1.78 5.44
CA LEU A 12 -5.34 0.54 6.01
C LEU A 12 -5.13 -0.49 4.90
N VAL A 13 -4.11 -1.32 5.03
CA VAL A 13 -3.96 -2.51 4.20
C VAL A 13 -3.98 -3.74 5.07
N MET A 14 -4.87 -4.68 4.76
CA MET A 14 -5.01 -5.93 5.50
C MET A 14 -4.66 -7.14 4.64
N MET A 15 -3.93 -8.07 5.23
CA MET A 15 -3.70 -9.41 4.69
C MET A 15 -4.92 -10.30 4.98
N VAL A 16 -5.46 -10.93 3.93
CA VAL A 16 -6.62 -11.83 4.01
C VAL A 16 -6.34 -13.16 3.35
N ARG A 17 -6.93 -14.25 3.86
CA ARG A 17 -6.72 -15.61 3.32
C ARG A 17 -7.51 -15.91 2.05
N ASP A 18 -8.66 -15.28 1.89
CA ASP A 18 -9.50 -15.37 0.69
C ASP A 18 -9.91 -13.95 0.31
N LEU A 19 -9.19 -13.40 -0.67
CA LEU A 19 -9.41 -12.04 -1.16
C LEU A 19 -10.81 -11.86 -1.73
N GLN A 20 -11.34 -12.87 -2.44
CA GLN A 20 -12.63 -12.77 -3.11
C GLN A 20 -13.78 -12.82 -2.10
N ALA A 21 -13.70 -13.70 -1.10
CA ALA A 21 -14.66 -13.73 -0.01
C ALA A 21 -14.63 -12.43 0.82
N SER A 22 -13.44 -11.92 1.10
CA SER A 22 -13.28 -10.68 1.86
C SER A 22 -13.81 -9.48 1.07
N ALA A 23 -13.49 -9.37 -0.22
CA ALA A 23 -13.99 -8.31 -1.09
C ALA A 23 -15.52 -8.29 -1.14
N ARG A 24 -16.17 -9.46 -1.32
CA ARG A 24 -17.64 -9.57 -1.25
C ARG A 24 -18.20 -9.10 0.09
N PHE A 25 -17.57 -9.47 1.20
CA PHE A 25 -18.02 -9.01 2.51
C PHE A 25 -17.97 -7.47 2.62
N TYR A 26 -16.84 -6.85 2.25
CA TYR A 26 -16.72 -5.41 2.35
C TYR A 26 -17.61 -4.64 1.36
N VAL A 27 -17.86 -5.19 0.18
CA VAL A 27 -18.77 -4.56 -0.80
C VAL A 27 -20.23 -4.81 -0.43
N ASP A 28 -20.65 -6.07 -0.31
CA ASP A 28 -22.06 -6.43 -0.22
C ASP A 28 -22.65 -6.22 1.20
N ILE A 29 -21.81 -6.30 2.24
CA ILE A 29 -22.26 -6.20 3.65
C ILE A 29 -21.88 -4.87 4.26
N VAL A 30 -20.63 -4.43 4.09
CA VAL A 30 -20.16 -3.16 4.67
C VAL A 30 -20.53 -1.95 3.80
N GLY A 31 -20.67 -2.14 2.49
CA GLY A 31 -21.06 -1.08 1.55
C GLY A 31 -19.89 -0.26 1.00
N LEU A 32 -18.66 -0.80 1.01
CA LEU A 32 -17.52 -0.18 0.35
C LEU A 32 -17.60 -0.35 -1.17
N GLU A 33 -17.02 0.58 -1.90
CA GLU A 33 -16.95 0.54 -3.36
C GLU A 33 -15.54 0.12 -3.82
N VAL A 34 -15.46 -0.67 -4.89
CA VAL A 34 -14.17 -1.06 -5.49
C VAL A 34 -13.65 0.12 -6.31
N SER A 35 -12.45 0.56 -5.98
CA SER A 35 -11.72 1.55 -6.76
C SER A 35 -10.85 0.90 -7.80
N ASP A 36 -9.97 -0.05 -7.44
CA ASP A 36 -9.10 -0.76 -8.39
C ASP A 36 -8.75 -2.17 -7.84
N ARG A 37 -8.09 -2.97 -8.67
CA ARG A 37 -7.53 -4.28 -8.32
C ARG A 37 -6.12 -4.44 -8.87
N ILE A 38 -5.32 -5.31 -8.25
CA ILE A 38 -4.12 -5.90 -8.87
C ILE A 38 -4.38 -7.40 -8.99
N GLY A 39 -4.76 -7.86 -10.18
CA GLY A 39 -5.21 -9.24 -10.42
C GLY A 39 -6.08 -9.82 -9.30
N ASP A 40 -5.72 -11.01 -8.83
CA ASP A 40 -6.29 -11.67 -7.64
C ASP A 40 -5.45 -11.48 -6.37
N GLN A 41 -4.55 -10.48 -6.37
CA GLN A 41 -3.62 -10.26 -5.27
C GLN A 41 -4.02 -9.10 -4.37
N MET A 42 -4.62 -8.03 -4.94
CA MET A 42 -5.12 -6.91 -4.14
C MET A 42 -6.43 -6.35 -4.66
N VAL A 43 -7.26 -5.83 -3.74
CA VAL A 43 -8.41 -4.98 -4.06
C VAL A 43 -8.34 -3.71 -3.21
N PHE A 44 -8.62 -2.57 -3.85
CA PHE A 44 -8.66 -1.25 -3.25
C PHE A 44 -10.12 -0.83 -3.11
N LEU A 45 -10.52 -0.45 -1.90
CA LEU A 45 -11.89 -0.20 -1.50
C LEU A 45 -11.99 1.19 -0.87
N ARG A 46 -13.06 1.91 -1.18
CA ARG A 46 -13.33 3.24 -0.63
C ARG A 46 -14.70 3.36 0.01
N CYS A 47 -14.81 4.27 0.96
CA CYS A 47 -16.05 4.83 1.51
C CYS A 47 -16.08 6.37 1.46
N GLY A 48 -14.97 7.02 1.10
CA GLY A 48 -14.88 8.46 0.90
C GLY A 48 -14.50 8.85 -0.53
N ASP A 49 -14.01 10.09 -0.66
CA ASP A 49 -13.60 10.67 -1.94
C ASP A 49 -12.17 10.25 -2.35
N GLU A 50 -11.36 9.68 -1.46
CA GLU A 50 -10.05 9.17 -1.84
C GLU A 50 -10.15 7.82 -2.57
N HIS A 51 -9.14 7.54 -3.39
CA HIS A 51 -9.08 6.28 -4.14
C HIS A 51 -9.26 5.06 -3.24
N HIS A 52 -8.76 5.06 -2.01
CA HIS A 52 -9.06 3.97 -1.09
C HIS A 52 -8.92 4.39 0.36
N ASP A 53 -9.75 3.78 1.20
CA ASP A 53 -9.66 3.82 2.66
C ASP A 53 -9.20 2.46 3.21
N LEU A 54 -9.46 1.39 2.45
CA LEU A 54 -9.07 0.03 2.77
C LEU A 54 -8.51 -0.66 1.53
N ALA A 55 -7.34 -1.28 1.63
CA ALA A 55 -6.91 -2.29 0.68
C ALA A 55 -6.86 -3.67 1.36
N LEU A 56 -7.17 -4.70 0.59
CA LEU A 56 -7.01 -6.09 1.00
C LEU A 56 -5.94 -6.71 0.11
N ALA A 57 -5.01 -7.42 0.73
CA ALA A 57 -3.96 -8.17 0.07
C ALA A 57 -4.12 -9.66 0.37
N GLN A 58 -4.04 -10.48 -0.68
CA GLN A 58 -4.07 -11.92 -0.55
C GLN A 58 -2.82 -12.39 0.19
N LEU A 59 -3.01 -13.09 1.30
CA LEU A 59 -1.93 -13.80 1.98
C LEU A 59 -1.39 -14.90 1.06
N PRO A 60 -0.08 -14.98 0.81
CA PRO A 60 0.50 -16.03 -0.01
C PRO A 60 0.16 -17.43 0.52
N ALA A 61 -0.21 -18.35 -0.36
CA ALA A 61 -0.67 -19.69 0.03
C ALA A 61 0.42 -20.52 0.74
N ASP A 62 1.69 -20.23 0.43
CA ASP A 62 2.88 -20.83 1.05
C ASP A 62 3.34 -20.08 2.31
N SER A 63 2.63 -19.02 2.71
CA SER A 63 2.92 -18.32 3.94
C SER A 63 2.86 -19.31 5.10
N PRO A 64 3.89 -19.37 5.98
CA PRO A 64 3.85 -20.22 7.17
C PRO A 64 2.73 -19.83 8.14
N LYS A 65 2.05 -18.70 7.87
CA LYS A 65 0.94 -18.15 8.63
C LYS A 65 -0.39 -18.28 7.87
N PHE A 66 -0.43 -19.01 6.75
CA PHE A 66 -1.64 -19.09 5.92
C PHE A 66 -2.83 -19.64 6.71
N ASP A 67 -2.61 -20.67 7.53
CA ASP A 67 -3.66 -21.25 8.37
C ASP A 67 -3.81 -20.56 9.73
N ASP A 68 -2.94 -19.59 10.05
CA ASP A 68 -3.07 -18.80 11.26
C ASP A 68 -4.27 -17.83 11.09
N GLY A 69 -5.25 -17.98 11.98
CA GLY A 69 -6.33 -16.99 12.15
C GLY A 69 -5.77 -15.60 12.50
N PRO A 70 -6.56 -14.51 12.37
CA PRO A 70 -6.20 -13.26 13.03
C PRO A 70 -6.02 -13.53 14.53
N ASP A 71 -4.83 -13.21 15.05
CA ASP A 71 -4.49 -13.35 16.45
C ASP A 71 -4.33 -11.93 17.03
N THR A 72 -4.77 -11.70 18.26
CA THR A 72 -4.45 -10.46 19.01
C THR A 72 -2.97 -10.11 19.03
N ARG A 73 -2.08 -11.12 18.92
CA ARG A 73 -0.62 -10.94 18.85
C ARG A 73 -0.14 -10.52 17.46
N ARG A 74 -0.96 -10.73 16.42
CA ARG A 74 -0.66 -10.49 15.00
C ARG A 74 -1.96 -10.17 14.25
N PRO A 75 -2.42 -8.91 14.27
CA PRO A 75 -3.51 -8.52 13.40
C PRO A 75 -3.09 -8.79 11.95
N GLY A 76 -4.04 -9.12 11.08
CA GLY A 76 -3.82 -9.24 9.64
C GLY A 76 -3.54 -7.89 8.99
N LEU A 77 -2.80 -6.99 9.64
CA LEU A 77 -2.44 -5.67 9.17
C LEU A 77 -1.12 -5.77 8.39
N GLU A 78 -1.09 -5.30 7.16
CA GLU A 78 0.14 -5.09 6.41
C GLU A 78 0.74 -3.74 6.80
N HIS A 79 0.00 -2.64 6.58
CA HIS A 79 0.38 -1.29 7.03
C HIS A 79 -0.84 -0.39 7.24
N PHE A 80 -0.61 0.76 7.87
CA PHE A 80 -1.54 1.88 7.94
C PHE A 80 -0.85 3.18 7.53
N ALA A 81 -1.61 4.13 7.00
CA ALA A 81 -1.03 5.31 6.35
C ALA A 81 -1.52 6.64 6.94
N TYR A 82 -0.63 7.63 6.94
CA TYR A 82 -0.90 9.01 7.32
C TYR A 82 -0.66 9.96 6.15
N GLN A 83 -1.61 10.86 5.91
CA GLN A 83 -1.52 11.82 4.82
C GLN A 83 -0.59 12.98 5.17
N LEU A 84 0.38 13.26 4.31
CA LEU A 84 1.17 14.50 4.29
C LEU A 84 0.71 15.44 3.17
N ALA A 85 1.18 16.68 3.21
CA ALA A 85 0.71 17.70 2.28
C ALA A 85 1.04 17.44 0.82
N ASN A 86 2.24 16.95 0.56
CA ASN A 86 2.87 16.88 -0.76
C ASN A 86 4.20 16.12 -0.67
N LEU A 87 4.82 15.90 -1.83
CA LEU A 87 6.11 15.23 -1.95
C LEU A 87 7.24 15.88 -1.14
N ASP A 88 7.30 17.21 -1.06
CA ASP A 88 8.35 17.91 -0.28
C ASP A 88 8.28 17.53 1.22
N GLU A 89 7.06 17.37 1.76
CA GLU A 89 6.88 16.89 3.13
C GLU A 89 7.28 15.41 3.28
N ILE A 90 7.04 14.56 2.27
CA ILE A 90 7.48 13.16 2.26
C ILE A 90 9.02 13.07 2.26
N GLU A 91 9.69 13.87 1.43
CA GLU A 91 11.16 13.92 1.37
C GLU A 91 11.76 14.45 2.67
N SER A 92 11.18 15.52 3.23
CA SER A 92 11.57 16.06 4.54
C SER A 92 11.35 15.03 5.66
N ALA A 93 10.24 14.28 5.61
CA ALA A 93 9.94 13.21 6.55
C ALA A 93 10.95 12.06 6.45
N ALA A 94 11.30 11.62 5.25
CA ALA A 94 12.30 10.59 5.06
C ALA A 94 13.67 10.99 5.63
N ALA A 95 14.07 12.24 5.42
CA ALA A 95 15.32 12.78 5.95
C ALA A 95 15.29 12.87 7.49
N PHE A 96 14.15 13.27 8.07
CA PHE A 96 13.93 13.27 9.51
C PHE A 96 14.01 11.86 10.10
N LEU A 97 13.30 10.88 9.52
CA LEU A 97 13.31 9.48 9.95
C LEU A 97 14.72 8.89 9.96
N LYS A 98 15.51 9.15 8.92
CA LYS A 98 16.93 8.75 8.86
C LYS A 98 17.77 9.37 9.99
N THR A 99 17.52 10.63 10.33
CA THR A 99 18.23 11.33 11.42
C THR A 99 17.91 10.70 12.77
N GLU A 100 16.65 10.30 12.98
CA GLU A 100 16.18 9.65 14.20
C GLU A 100 16.47 8.13 14.25
N GLY A 101 17.14 7.58 13.23
CA GLY A 101 17.48 6.15 13.17
C GLY A 101 16.27 5.23 12.96
N VAL A 102 15.17 5.74 12.42
CA VAL A 102 13.98 4.94 12.12
C VAL A 102 14.20 4.13 10.84
N GLU A 103 13.87 2.84 10.88
CA GLU A 103 14.05 1.93 9.75
C GLU A 103 13.02 2.21 8.64
N ILE A 104 13.49 2.67 7.48
CA ILE A 104 12.68 2.76 6.25
C ILE A 104 12.73 1.40 5.54
N VAL A 105 11.56 0.82 5.26
CA VAL A 105 11.43 -0.52 4.64
C VAL A 105 11.01 -0.46 3.17
N ARG A 106 10.33 0.61 2.77
CA ARG A 106 10.04 0.94 1.36
C ARG A 106 10.35 2.41 1.15
N GLY A 107 11.24 2.71 0.21
CA GLY A 107 11.65 4.08 -0.11
C GLY A 107 10.52 4.91 -0.71
N ILE A 108 10.86 6.13 -1.14
CA ILE A 108 9.88 6.99 -1.79
C ILE A 108 9.59 6.44 -3.19
N GLY A 109 8.32 6.19 -3.48
CA GLY A 109 7.84 5.76 -4.79
C GLY A 109 6.43 6.30 -5.06
N LYS A 110 5.87 5.94 -6.22
CA LYS A 110 4.50 6.32 -6.59
C LYS A 110 3.72 5.10 -7.05
N HIS A 111 2.64 4.74 -6.36
CA HIS A 111 1.83 3.57 -6.74
C HIS A 111 1.14 3.76 -8.09
N GLY A 112 0.79 2.65 -8.76
CA GLY A 112 -0.11 2.67 -9.91
C GLY A 112 -1.56 2.93 -9.47
N PRO A 113 -2.19 1.99 -8.75
CA PRO A 113 -3.52 2.20 -8.16
C PRO A 113 -3.52 3.40 -7.21
N GLY A 114 -4.44 4.33 -7.40
CA GLY A 114 -4.56 5.54 -6.58
C GLY A 114 -3.50 6.61 -6.80
N GLU A 115 -2.41 6.30 -7.52
CA GLU A 115 -1.32 7.22 -7.87
C GLU A 115 -0.66 7.97 -6.71
N ASN A 116 -0.88 7.54 -5.46
CA ASN A 116 -0.29 8.20 -4.32
C ASN A 116 1.22 7.94 -4.26
N VAL A 117 1.93 8.99 -3.84
CA VAL A 117 3.31 8.85 -3.39
C VAL A 117 3.30 8.13 -2.06
N PHE A 118 4.25 7.22 -1.84
CA PHE A 118 4.36 6.45 -0.61
C PHE A 118 5.78 6.51 -0.03
N LEU A 119 5.89 6.33 1.29
CA LEU A 119 7.12 6.06 2.03
C LEU A 119 6.76 5.17 3.22
N VAL A 120 7.36 3.98 3.34
CA VAL A 120 7.02 3.04 4.42
C VAL A 120 8.19 2.79 5.36
N PHE A 121 7.92 2.85 6.66
CA PHE A 121 8.88 2.71 7.75
C PHE A 121 8.31 1.90 8.90
N LYS A 122 9.16 1.50 9.86
CA LYS A 122 8.73 0.78 11.06
C LYS A 122 8.50 1.72 12.24
N ASP A 123 7.44 1.47 12.98
CA ASP A 123 7.30 2.01 14.34
C ASP A 123 8.15 1.19 15.36
N PRO A 124 8.17 1.58 16.65
CA PRO A 124 8.96 0.88 17.67
C PRO A 124 8.62 -0.60 17.87
N ASP A 125 7.40 -1.02 17.53
CA ASP A 125 6.91 -2.39 17.67
C ASP A 125 7.02 -3.19 16.36
N GLY A 126 7.55 -2.55 15.30
CA GLY A 126 7.76 -3.14 13.99
C GLY A 126 6.54 -3.12 13.07
N ASN A 127 5.47 -2.40 13.43
CA ASN A 127 4.36 -2.16 12.53
C ASN A 127 4.81 -1.32 11.34
N TYR A 128 4.29 -1.60 10.16
CA TYR A 128 4.57 -0.77 8.99
C TYR A 128 3.63 0.43 8.98
N VAL A 129 4.24 1.61 8.90
CA VAL A 129 3.58 2.90 8.80
C VAL A 129 3.96 3.52 7.47
N GLU A 130 2.96 4.01 6.74
CA GLU A 130 3.16 4.74 5.50
C GLU A 130 2.92 6.25 5.72
N PHE A 131 3.78 7.08 5.14
CA PHE A 131 3.39 8.44 4.78
C PHE A 131 3.02 8.48 3.29
N TYR A 132 1.88 9.09 2.99
CA TYR A 132 1.40 9.22 1.62
C TYR A 132 0.95 10.65 1.29
N CYS A 133 0.95 10.99 0.00
CA CYS A 133 0.30 12.19 -0.52
C CYS A 133 -0.22 11.97 -1.95
N ASP A 134 -0.97 12.94 -2.47
CA ASP A 134 -1.42 12.99 -3.87
C ASP A 134 -2.28 11.82 -4.35
N MET A 135 -2.99 11.14 -3.44
CA MET A 135 -3.95 10.11 -3.82
C MET A 135 -5.09 10.70 -4.66
N ILE A 136 -5.44 10.02 -5.76
CA ILE A 136 -6.55 10.39 -6.65
C ILE A 136 -7.84 10.60 -5.84
N GLN A 137 -8.55 11.67 -6.15
CA GLN A 137 -9.90 11.94 -5.65
C GLN A 137 -10.94 11.41 -6.66
N MET A 138 -11.95 10.72 -6.16
CA MET A 138 -13.02 10.03 -6.87
C MET A 138 -14.39 10.57 -6.43
N ASP A 139 -14.52 11.90 -6.40
CA ASP A 139 -15.80 12.55 -6.12
C ASP A 139 -16.77 12.46 -7.32
N ALA A 140 -17.99 12.96 -7.15
CA ALA A 140 -19.03 12.94 -8.19
C ALA A 140 -18.64 13.65 -9.50
N THR A 141 -17.61 14.50 -9.49
CA THR A 141 -17.11 15.21 -10.67
C THR A 141 -16.03 14.43 -11.41
N THR A 142 -15.46 13.40 -10.77
CA THR A 142 -14.42 12.52 -11.33
C THR A 142 -14.85 11.05 -11.20
N PRO A 143 -15.87 10.60 -11.96
CA PRO A 143 -16.32 9.22 -11.90
C PRO A 143 -15.19 8.29 -12.34
N HIS A 144 -14.79 7.38 -11.47
CA HIS A 144 -13.75 6.39 -11.75
C HIS A 144 -14.38 5.02 -12.02
N VAL A 145 -13.95 4.42 -13.13
CA VAL A 145 -14.28 3.04 -13.48
C VAL A 145 -13.15 2.16 -12.97
N ALA A 146 -13.51 1.17 -12.16
CA ALA A 146 -12.51 0.29 -11.57
C ALA A 146 -11.66 -0.42 -12.62
N ARG A 147 -10.34 -0.35 -12.45
CA ARG A 147 -9.34 -0.98 -13.30
C ARG A 147 -8.74 -2.19 -12.60
N THR A 148 -8.32 -3.16 -13.38
CA THR A 148 -7.49 -4.27 -12.91
C THR A 148 -6.10 -4.10 -13.49
N TRP A 149 -5.13 -3.87 -12.61
CA TRP A 149 -3.72 -3.74 -12.94
C TRP A 149 -3.06 -5.12 -12.98
N GLU A 150 -2.06 -5.26 -13.85
CA GLU A 150 -1.13 -6.39 -13.79
C GLU A 150 -0.22 -6.25 -12.57
N ASN A 151 0.21 -7.37 -11.98
CA ASN A 151 1.19 -7.32 -10.90
C ASN A 151 2.61 -7.16 -11.45
N ASN A 152 2.94 -5.93 -11.81
CA ASN A 152 4.21 -5.53 -12.37
C ASN A 152 4.75 -4.26 -11.66
N LEU A 153 5.88 -3.75 -12.16
CA LEU A 153 6.53 -2.59 -11.55
C LEU A 153 5.68 -1.32 -11.66
N ASP A 154 4.91 -1.13 -12.73
CA ASP A 154 4.06 0.06 -12.87
C ASP A 154 2.92 0.09 -11.85
N ALA A 155 2.40 -1.09 -11.47
CA ALA A 155 1.43 -1.18 -10.38
C ALA A 155 2.08 -0.90 -9.01
N PHE A 156 3.32 -1.34 -8.80
CA PHE A 156 4.02 -1.18 -7.52
C PHE A 156 4.63 0.21 -7.32
N ASP A 157 5.45 0.66 -8.27
CA ASP A 157 6.15 1.94 -8.24
C ASP A 157 6.36 2.48 -9.66
N GLN A 158 5.54 3.41 -10.10
CA GLN A 158 5.61 4.13 -11.38
C GLN A 158 6.92 4.91 -11.57
N TRP A 159 7.68 5.16 -10.51
CA TRP A 159 8.99 5.80 -10.58
C TRP A 159 10.13 4.79 -10.68
N HIS A 160 9.83 3.50 -10.82
CA HIS A 160 10.79 2.43 -11.09
C HIS A 160 12.02 2.46 -10.15
N PHE A 161 11.79 2.74 -8.87
CA PHE A 161 12.80 2.85 -7.80
C PHE A 161 13.78 4.02 -7.92
N GLU A 162 13.57 4.98 -8.82
CA GLU A 162 14.47 6.13 -9.00
C GLU A 162 14.66 6.96 -7.73
N ARG A 163 13.66 6.97 -6.84
CA ARG A 163 13.68 7.69 -5.55
C ARG A 163 13.71 6.78 -4.33
N PHE A 164 13.95 5.48 -4.53
CA PHE A 164 13.96 4.51 -3.43
C PHE A 164 15.19 4.73 -2.55
N LEU A 165 14.95 5.00 -1.26
CA LEU A 165 16.00 5.36 -0.31
C LEU A 165 16.73 4.16 0.32
N VAL A 166 16.25 2.95 0.01
CA VAL A 166 16.71 1.65 0.50
C VAL A 166 16.69 0.66 -0.65
N PRO A 167 17.33 -0.53 -0.56
CA PRO A 167 17.18 -1.55 -1.61
C PRO A 167 15.70 -1.95 -1.81
N PRO A 168 15.25 -2.16 -3.06
CA PRO A 168 13.89 -2.63 -3.31
C PRO A 168 13.61 -3.99 -2.64
N PRO A 169 12.38 -4.24 -2.13
CA PRO A 169 12.05 -5.48 -1.43
C PRO A 169 12.33 -6.72 -2.28
N ALA A 170 12.84 -7.78 -1.67
CA ALA A 170 13.17 -9.03 -2.36
C ALA A 170 11.96 -9.69 -3.05
N TRP A 171 10.77 -9.51 -2.48
CA TRP A 171 9.51 -10.09 -2.97
C TRP A 171 8.80 -9.25 -4.05
N GLY A 172 9.25 -8.01 -4.30
CA GLY A 172 8.56 -7.06 -5.18
C GLY A 172 8.96 -7.17 -6.66
N PRO A 173 8.20 -6.53 -7.58
CA PRO A 173 8.55 -6.46 -9.00
C PRO A 173 9.90 -5.79 -9.26
N ARG A 174 10.56 -6.09 -10.40
CA ARG A 174 11.90 -5.61 -10.77
C ARG A 174 11.90 -4.91 -12.14
N THR A 175 12.88 -4.02 -12.36
CA THR A 175 13.13 -3.35 -13.64
C THR A 175 13.80 -4.32 -14.62
N GLY A 176 13.15 -4.61 -15.75
CA GLY A 176 13.66 -5.48 -16.81
C GLY A 176 13.30 -6.95 -16.60
N ASP A 177 12.40 -7.47 -17.43
CA ASP A 177 12.15 -8.88 -17.76
C ASP A 177 12.59 -9.94 -16.75
N ASP A 178 11.89 -10.02 -15.61
CA ASP A 178 11.78 -11.28 -14.85
C ASP A 178 10.51 -12.04 -15.29
N GLU A 179 10.30 -12.16 -16.60
CA GLU A 179 9.44 -13.21 -17.21
C GLU A 179 10.07 -14.61 -17.05
N GLY A 180 11.27 -14.72 -16.46
CA GLY A 180 12.11 -15.93 -16.53
C GLY A 180 12.13 -16.87 -15.32
N ASN A 181 11.51 -16.56 -14.17
CA ASN A 181 11.64 -17.47 -13.02
C ASN A 181 10.47 -17.48 -12.02
N ARG A 182 9.29 -17.88 -12.48
CA ARG A 182 8.22 -18.40 -11.61
C ARG A 182 7.89 -19.83 -12.01
N ASN A 183 8.81 -20.74 -11.73
CA ASN A 183 8.56 -22.19 -11.67
C ASN A 183 9.70 -22.86 -10.90
N GLN A 184 9.74 -22.68 -9.57
CA GLN A 184 10.24 -23.66 -8.59
C GLN A 184 9.44 -23.52 -7.31
#